data_AF-A0A7Y5C1S4-F1
#
_entry.id   AF-A0A7Y5C1S4-F1
#
_cell.length_a   1.000
_cell.length_b   1.000
_cell.length_c   1.000
_cell.angle_alpha   90.00
_cell.angle_beta   90.00
_cell.angle_gamma   90.00
#
_symmetry.space_group_name_H-M   'P 1'
#
loop_
_entity.id
_entity.type
_entity.pdbx_description
1 polymer ?
#
loop_
_entity_poly.entity_id
_entity_poly.type
_entity_poly.pdbx_seq_one_letter_code
_entity_poly.pdbx_strand_id
1 'polypeptide(L)'
;MTNKVVNILFALLMLASRNVMAQEPEKGSPLDKIIILYVDGKYEDCIFKAEKLSENDKYRKDPTPFIYVAMAYLEISKSEKLQEKYPKAFSESVKWADKGRKKDKTNETVVKYKDFFAALKDSANKLGHHFYLVENYSKALSAYKMALKVDPNDPVLQLWKGLAANKAKNAAEANLGFAEANKKIKPGFEPDMVTAPVLAEGLLFYSEYLQQKGMTSDANNARNLADEYKKYDPEELDKKKKEERLKKEKEKTNIINKKFVSDANDQ
;
A
#
# COMPACT_ATOMS: atom_id res chain seq x y z
N MET A 1 54.57 71.98 -11.79
CA MET A 1 53.48 72.21 -10.83
C MET A 1 52.33 71.28 -11.21
N THR A 2 52.23 70.07 -10.66
CA THR A 2 51.51 69.68 -9.41
C THR A 2 50.00 69.94 -9.41
N ASN A 3 49.21 68.88 -9.70
CA ASN A 3 48.13 68.29 -8.87
C ASN A 3 47.16 67.52 -9.79
N LYS A 4 47.17 66.18 -9.91
CA LYS A 4 46.72 65.13 -8.98
C LYS A 4 45.28 65.32 -8.44
N VAL A 5 44.45 64.30 -8.75
CA VAL A 5 43.56 63.54 -7.82
C VAL A 5 42.05 63.90 -7.78
N VAL A 6 41.27 62.94 -8.30
CA VAL A 6 40.01 62.37 -7.73
C VAL A 6 38.66 63.05 -8.00
N ASN A 7 37.81 62.39 -8.81
CA ASN A 7 36.62 61.71 -8.25
C ASN A 7 35.99 60.71 -9.23
N ILE A 8 35.88 59.48 -8.72
CA ILE A 8 35.11 58.35 -9.20
C ILE A 8 33.61 58.63 -9.00
N LEU A 9 32.75 57.88 -9.72
CA LEU A 9 31.38 57.43 -9.36
C LEU A 9 30.25 57.98 -10.26
N PHE A 10 29.88 57.21 -11.29
CA PHE A 10 28.53 56.60 -11.45
C PHE A 10 28.41 55.96 -12.84
N ALA A 11 28.97 54.76 -12.97
CA ALA A 11 28.38 53.76 -13.85
C ALA A 11 27.16 53.19 -13.13
N LEU A 12 25.95 53.34 -13.68
CA LEU A 12 24.78 52.45 -13.51
C LEU A 12 23.52 53.15 -14.03
N LEU A 13 23.18 52.94 -15.30
CA LEU A 13 21.79 53.09 -15.79
C LEU A 13 21.58 52.31 -17.11
N MET A 14 22.09 51.08 -17.15
CA MET A 14 21.75 50.09 -18.20
C MET A 14 21.47 48.74 -17.56
N LEU A 15 20.45 48.64 -16.70
CA LEU A 15 19.91 47.36 -16.23
C LEU A 15 18.45 47.55 -15.79
N ALA A 16 17.51 47.55 -16.74
CA ALA A 16 16.10 47.29 -16.44
C ALA A 16 15.27 46.94 -17.69
N SER A 17 15.74 45.98 -18.49
CA SER A 17 14.85 45.24 -19.39
C SER A 17 15.20 43.76 -19.36
N ARG A 18 15.22 43.20 -18.14
CA ARG A 18 14.93 41.78 -18.01
C ARG A 18 13.43 41.64 -18.18
N ASN A 19 13.04 41.05 -19.29
CA ASN A 19 11.73 40.42 -19.46
C ASN A 19 11.57 39.38 -18.35
N VAL A 20 11.12 39.83 -17.18
CA VAL A 20 10.46 38.97 -16.21
C VAL A 20 9.11 38.68 -16.85
N MET A 21 9.05 37.60 -17.64
CA MET A 21 7.80 36.85 -17.70
C MET A 21 7.56 36.39 -16.26
N ALA A 22 6.87 37.22 -15.49
CA ALA A 22 6.25 36.81 -14.26
C ALA A 22 5.30 35.69 -14.69
N GLN A 23 5.67 34.44 -14.37
CA GLN A 23 4.69 33.37 -14.36
C GLN A 23 3.52 33.90 -13.51
N GLU A 24 2.32 33.94 -14.09
CA GLU A 24 1.12 34.25 -13.33
C GLU A 24 1.16 33.47 -12.02
N PRO A 25 0.81 34.07 -10.86
CA PRO A 25 0.74 33.32 -9.63
C PRO A 25 -0.33 32.24 -9.83
N GLU A 26 0.12 31.01 -10.12
CA GLU A 26 -0.72 29.80 -10.09
C GLU A 26 -1.51 29.87 -8.78
N LYS A 27 -2.81 30.16 -8.89
CA LYS A 27 -3.73 30.23 -7.75
C LYS A 27 -3.74 28.86 -7.08
N GLY A 28 -3.15 28.75 -5.89
CA GLY A 28 -3.12 27.51 -5.12
C GLY A 28 -1.90 27.43 -4.20
N SER A 29 -2.07 26.80 -3.05
CA SER A 29 -0.95 26.47 -2.15
C SER A 29 0.03 25.51 -2.86
N PRO A 30 1.30 25.41 -2.41
CA PRO A 30 2.23 24.44 -2.97
C PRO A 30 1.72 22.99 -2.91
N LEU A 31 0.86 22.66 -1.93
CA LEU A 31 0.19 21.36 -1.83
C LEU A 31 -0.87 21.19 -2.94
N ASP A 32 -1.65 22.22 -3.25
CA ASP A 32 -2.65 22.14 -4.33
C ASP A 32 -1.99 21.82 -5.68
N LYS A 33 -0.79 22.36 -5.91
CA LYS A 33 -0.02 22.11 -7.14
C LYS A 33 0.38 20.65 -7.31
N ILE A 34 0.81 19.97 -6.25
CA ILE A 34 1.17 18.53 -6.35
C ILE A 34 -0.08 17.67 -6.54
N ILE A 35 -1.23 18.07 -5.97
CA ILE A 35 -2.51 17.41 -6.18
C ILE A 35 -2.93 17.51 -7.65
N ILE A 36 -2.90 18.72 -8.22
CA ILE A 36 -3.25 18.95 -9.63
C ILE A 36 -2.34 18.13 -10.55
N LEU A 37 -1.02 18.13 -10.33
CA LEU A 37 -0.09 17.34 -11.15
C LEU A 37 -0.39 15.84 -11.10
N TYR A 38 -0.72 15.31 -9.91
CA TYR A 38 -1.09 13.91 -9.77
C TYR A 38 -2.39 13.58 -10.51
N VAL A 39 -3.41 14.43 -10.37
CA VAL A 39 -4.72 14.26 -11.05
C VAL A 39 -4.58 14.37 -12.57
N ASP A 40 -3.72 15.27 -13.06
CA ASP A 40 -3.37 15.41 -14.47
C ASP A 40 -2.54 14.23 -15.03
N GLY A 41 -2.14 13.26 -14.19
CA GLY A 41 -1.28 12.14 -14.59
C GLY A 41 0.18 12.54 -14.85
N LYS A 42 0.59 13.75 -14.47
CA LYS A 42 1.96 14.26 -14.61
C LYS A 42 2.82 13.76 -13.45
N TYR A 43 3.00 12.45 -13.36
CA TYR A 43 3.61 11.79 -12.20
C TYR A 43 5.07 12.19 -11.97
N GLU A 44 5.87 12.36 -13.03
CA GLU A 44 7.27 12.78 -12.91
C GLU A 44 7.37 14.20 -12.31
N ASP A 45 6.54 15.13 -12.77
CA ASP A 45 6.48 16.49 -12.23
C ASP A 45 5.93 16.52 -10.80
N CYS A 46 4.92 15.68 -10.52
CA CYS A 46 4.38 15.51 -9.18
C CYS A 46 5.47 15.06 -8.20
N ILE A 47 6.25 14.03 -8.56
CA ILE A 47 7.39 13.54 -7.77
C ILE A 47 8.37 14.68 -7.52
N PHE A 48 8.84 15.35 -8.58
CA PHE A 48 9.84 16.41 -8.45
C PHE A 48 9.38 17.54 -7.52
N LYS A 49 8.14 18.04 -7.67
CA LYS A 49 7.62 19.11 -6.82
C LYS A 49 7.37 18.62 -5.39
N ALA A 50 6.81 17.43 -5.21
CA ALA A 50 6.49 16.88 -3.89
C ALA A 50 7.76 16.51 -3.09
N GLU A 51 8.81 16.01 -3.74
CA GLU A 51 10.11 15.77 -3.11
C GLU A 51 10.72 17.08 -2.58
N LYS A 52 10.73 18.14 -3.40
CA LYS A 52 11.18 19.47 -2.95
C LYS A 52 10.39 20.02 -1.76
N LEU A 53 9.08 19.79 -1.74
CA LEU A 53 8.26 20.17 -0.58
C LEU A 53 8.60 19.34 0.65
N SER A 54 8.88 18.05 0.49
CA SER A 54 9.26 17.16 1.61
C SER A 54 10.56 17.58 2.31
N GLU A 55 11.40 18.37 1.65
CA GLU A 55 12.65 18.92 2.16
C GLU A 55 12.50 20.34 2.74
N ASN A 56 11.44 21.04 2.37
CA ASN A 56 11.19 22.41 2.83
C ASN A 56 10.83 22.44 4.32
N ASP A 57 11.41 23.39 5.08
CA ASP A 57 11.21 23.48 6.53
C ASP A 57 9.74 23.58 6.98
N LYS A 58 8.90 24.19 6.16
CA LYS A 58 7.46 24.32 6.41
C LYS A 58 6.73 22.99 6.26
N TYR A 59 7.15 22.13 5.33
CA TYR A 59 6.40 20.94 4.91
C TYR A 59 7.11 19.62 5.24
N ARG A 60 8.38 19.62 5.70
CA ARG A 60 9.16 18.41 6.06
C ARG A 60 8.58 17.57 7.20
N LYS A 61 7.62 18.12 7.94
CA LYS A 61 6.86 17.42 8.99
C LYS A 61 5.44 17.05 8.53
N ASP A 62 4.97 17.62 7.43
CA ASP A 62 3.69 17.27 6.82
C ASP A 62 3.85 15.93 6.07
N PRO A 63 3.02 14.91 6.33
CA PRO A 63 3.07 13.66 5.59
C PRO A 63 2.65 13.80 4.12
N THR A 64 1.85 14.80 3.76
CA THR A 64 1.19 14.93 2.45
C THR A 64 2.17 14.90 1.27
N PRO A 65 3.27 15.69 1.23
CA PRO A 65 4.22 15.62 0.13
C PRO A 65 4.81 14.21 -0.06
N PHE A 66 5.15 13.52 1.04
CA PHE A 66 5.69 12.17 0.98
C PHE A 66 4.68 11.18 0.39
N ILE A 67 3.40 11.32 0.75
CA ILE A 67 2.34 10.46 0.21
C ILE A 67 2.12 10.70 -1.28
N TYR A 68 2.17 11.95 -1.76
CA TYR A 68 2.05 12.22 -3.20
C TYR A 68 3.23 11.69 -4.01
N VAL A 69 4.46 11.74 -3.48
CA VAL A 69 5.60 11.05 -4.11
C VAL A 69 5.32 9.54 -4.19
N ALA A 70 4.83 8.95 -3.10
CA ALA A 70 4.54 7.51 -3.04
C ALA A 70 3.45 7.09 -4.03
N MET A 71 2.35 7.85 -4.10
CA MET A 71 1.24 7.61 -5.02
C MET A 71 1.70 7.73 -6.48
N ALA A 72 2.46 8.78 -6.83
CA ALA A 72 2.96 8.96 -8.19
C ALA A 72 3.91 7.82 -8.61
N TYR A 73 4.80 7.36 -7.73
CA TYR A 73 5.63 6.18 -8.00
C TYR A 73 4.81 4.89 -8.15
N LEU A 74 3.70 4.75 -7.42
CA LEU A 74 2.82 3.59 -7.59
C LEU A 74 2.18 3.58 -8.99
N GLU A 75 1.69 4.74 -9.46
CA GLU A 75 1.12 4.85 -10.81
C GLU A 75 2.18 4.62 -11.90
N ILE A 76 3.40 5.14 -11.72
CA ILE A 76 4.53 4.83 -12.62
C ILE A 76 4.79 3.32 -12.68
N SER A 77 4.71 2.62 -11.54
CA SER A 77 4.98 1.18 -11.49
C SER A 77 3.93 0.32 -12.21
N LYS A 78 2.73 0.86 -12.47
CA LYS A 78 1.65 0.20 -13.23
C LYS A 78 1.72 0.49 -14.72
N SER A 79 2.46 1.50 -15.14
CA SER A 79 2.59 1.91 -16.53
C SER A 79 3.71 1.13 -17.21
N GLU A 80 3.39 0.30 -18.20
CA GLU A 80 4.40 -0.48 -18.94
C GLU A 80 5.54 0.41 -19.49
N LYS A 81 5.17 1.55 -20.11
CA LYS A 81 6.12 2.50 -20.70
C LYS A 81 7.02 3.17 -19.65
N LEU A 82 6.46 3.60 -18.52
CA LEU A 82 7.25 4.31 -17.51
C LEU A 82 8.02 3.36 -16.60
N GLN A 83 7.52 2.15 -16.38
CA GLN A 83 8.18 1.14 -15.57
C GLN A 83 9.55 0.74 -16.14
N GLU A 84 9.69 0.70 -17.48
CA GLU A 84 11.00 0.45 -18.12
C GLU A 84 12.03 1.54 -17.75
N LYS A 85 11.61 2.81 -17.75
CA LYS A 85 12.44 3.94 -17.33
C LYS A 85 12.68 3.96 -15.81
N TYR A 86 11.70 3.47 -15.03
CA TYR A 86 11.70 3.49 -13.57
C TYR A 86 11.50 2.07 -12.99
N PRO A 87 12.48 1.16 -13.15
CA PRO A 87 12.33 -0.24 -12.75
C PRO A 87 12.18 -0.43 -11.23
N LYS A 88 12.50 0.60 -10.43
CA LYS A 88 12.37 0.61 -8.97
C LYS A 88 11.15 1.39 -8.46
N ALA A 89 10.27 1.84 -9.35
CA ALA A 89 9.13 2.69 -9.00
C ALA A 89 8.29 2.11 -7.85
N PHE A 90 7.98 0.81 -7.88
CA PHE A 90 7.23 0.17 -6.80
C PHE A 90 7.96 0.25 -5.45
N SER A 91 9.25 -0.07 -5.42
CA SER A 91 10.05 -0.01 -4.18
C SER A 91 10.22 1.43 -3.68
N GLU A 92 10.33 2.41 -4.57
CA GLU A 92 10.33 3.83 -4.21
C GLU A 92 8.97 4.25 -3.64
N SER A 93 7.85 3.80 -4.22
CA SER A 93 6.51 4.03 -3.66
C SER A 93 6.42 3.57 -2.21
N VAL A 94 6.81 2.32 -1.92
CA VAL A 94 6.83 1.77 -0.54
C VAL A 94 7.71 2.60 0.39
N LYS A 95 8.90 3.00 -0.06
CA LYS A 95 9.84 3.80 0.73
C LYS A 95 9.25 5.17 1.09
N TRP A 96 8.62 5.85 0.13
CA TRP A 96 8.00 7.15 0.36
C TRP A 96 6.74 7.05 1.21
N ALA A 97 5.93 6.00 1.04
CA ALA A 97 4.78 5.72 1.90
C ALA A 97 5.20 5.52 3.37
N ASP A 98 6.26 4.75 3.63
CA ASP A 98 6.80 4.56 4.98
C ASP A 98 7.30 5.87 5.60
N LYS A 99 7.99 6.71 4.82
CA LYS A 99 8.41 8.04 5.27
C LYS A 99 7.20 8.88 5.66
N GLY A 100 6.18 8.96 4.79
CA GLY A 100 4.96 9.72 5.04
C GLY A 100 4.20 9.22 6.26
N ARG A 101 3.98 7.91 6.38
CA ARG A 101 3.35 7.27 7.54
C ARG A 101 4.10 7.58 8.84
N LYS A 102 5.42 7.60 8.84
CA LYS A 102 6.22 7.96 10.04
C LYS A 102 6.08 9.44 10.44
N LYS A 103 5.73 10.33 9.50
CA LYS A 103 5.42 11.74 9.78
C LYS A 103 3.98 11.93 10.28
N ASP A 104 3.07 11.08 9.85
CA ASP A 104 1.66 11.10 10.24
C ASP A 104 1.44 10.59 11.68
N LYS A 105 1.56 11.48 12.66
CA LYS A 105 1.46 11.12 14.08
C LYS A 105 0.03 10.84 14.54
N THR A 106 -0.96 11.41 13.86
CA THR A 106 -2.39 11.27 14.18
C THR A 106 -3.05 10.14 13.38
N ASN A 107 -2.35 9.56 12.39
CA ASN A 107 -2.88 8.57 11.45
C ASN A 107 -3.98 9.13 10.52
N GLU A 108 -4.23 10.44 10.55
CA GLU A 108 -5.27 11.10 9.75
C GLU A 108 -4.97 11.02 8.25
N THR A 109 -3.69 11.11 7.87
CA THR A 109 -3.27 11.08 6.47
C THR A 109 -3.36 9.68 5.90
N VAL A 110 -2.94 8.66 6.66
CA VAL A 110 -3.12 7.25 6.30
C VAL A 110 -4.61 6.94 6.12
N VAL A 111 -5.48 7.40 7.02
CA VAL A 111 -6.93 7.22 6.91
C VAL A 111 -7.48 7.95 5.68
N LYS A 112 -7.04 9.19 5.42
CA LYS A 112 -7.44 9.97 4.24
C LYS A 112 -7.10 9.26 2.93
N TYR A 113 -5.94 8.61 2.87
CA TYR A 113 -5.46 7.89 1.68
C TYR A 113 -5.53 6.36 1.84
N LYS A 114 -6.51 5.85 2.59
CA LYS A 114 -6.62 4.42 2.92
C LYS A 114 -6.61 3.51 1.70
N ASP A 115 -7.23 3.92 0.59
CA ASP A 115 -7.33 3.10 -0.61
C ASP A 115 -5.96 2.96 -1.30
N PHE A 116 -5.14 4.02 -1.27
CA PHE A 116 -3.76 3.97 -1.73
C PHE A 116 -2.92 3.02 -0.87
N PHE A 117 -3.00 3.15 0.47
CA PHE A 117 -2.27 2.26 1.38
C PHE A 117 -2.72 0.80 1.24
N ALA A 118 -4.02 0.56 1.08
CA ALA A 118 -4.56 -0.78 0.82
C ALA A 118 -4.04 -1.35 -0.50
N ALA A 119 -4.06 -0.59 -1.59
CA ALA A 119 -3.54 -1.02 -2.89
C ALA A 119 -2.03 -1.31 -2.86
N LEU A 120 -1.25 -0.48 -2.17
CA LEU A 120 0.19 -0.66 -2.03
C LEU A 120 0.53 -1.89 -1.16
N LYS A 121 -0.22 -2.08 -0.05
CA LYS A 121 -0.12 -3.27 0.80
C LYS A 121 -0.47 -4.53 0.03
N ASP A 122 -1.59 -4.53 -0.69
CA ASP A 122 -2.06 -5.64 -1.51
C ASP A 122 -1.03 -6.03 -2.57
N SER A 123 -0.48 -5.04 -3.28
CA SER A 123 0.56 -5.26 -4.29
C SER A 123 1.81 -5.91 -3.68
N ALA A 124 2.26 -5.44 -2.52
CA ALA A 124 3.42 -6.01 -1.83
C ALA A 124 3.13 -7.42 -1.28
N ASN A 125 1.93 -7.65 -0.76
CA ASN A 125 1.46 -8.95 -0.29
C ASN A 125 1.44 -9.98 -1.43
N LYS A 126 0.81 -9.63 -2.56
CA LYS A 126 0.76 -10.46 -3.78
C LYS A 126 2.15 -10.75 -4.33
N LEU A 127 3.04 -9.76 -4.33
CA LEU A 127 4.43 -9.97 -4.75
C LEU A 127 5.16 -10.96 -3.83
N GLY A 128 4.97 -10.84 -2.52
CA GLY A 128 5.55 -11.76 -1.53
C GLY A 128 5.02 -13.17 -1.70
N HIS A 129 3.71 -13.32 -1.86
CA HIS A 129 3.06 -14.60 -2.08
C HIS A 129 3.50 -15.26 -3.38
N HIS A 130 3.53 -14.51 -4.49
CA HIS A 130 4.06 -14.99 -5.76
C HIS A 130 5.48 -15.53 -5.62
N PHE A 131 6.40 -14.76 -5.02
CA PHE A 131 7.77 -15.22 -4.82
C PHE A 131 7.88 -16.43 -3.88
N TYR A 132 6.99 -16.55 -2.90
CA TYR A 132 6.95 -17.70 -2.02
C TYR A 132 6.55 -18.96 -2.80
N LEU A 133 5.52 -18.87 -3.65
CA LEU A 133 5.02 -19.97 -4.48
C LEU A 133 6.03 -20.43 -5.53
N VAL A 134 6.80 -19.50 -6.13
CA VAL A 134 7.91 -19.86 -7.04
C VAL A 134 9.22 -20.14 -6.31
N GLU A 135 9.15 -20.43 -5.00
CA GLU A 135 10.26 -20.81 -4.13
C GLU A 135 11.43 -19.81 -4.05
N ASN A 136 11.21 -18.57 -4.46
CA ASN A 136 12.17 -17.48 -4.30
C ASN A 136 12.01 -16.81 -2.93
N TYR A 137 12.32 -17.57 -1.88
CA TYR A 137 12.04 -17.19 -0.51
C TYR A 137 12.77 -15.91 -0.05
N SER A 138 13.96 -15.63 -0.59
CA SER A 138 14.67 -14.38 -0.30
C SER A 138 13.92 -13.16 -0.85
N LYS A 139 13.36 -13.25 -2.07
CA LYS A 139 12.52 -12.18 -2.63
C LYS A 139 11.16 -12.11 -1.94
N ALA A 140 10.57 -13.25 -1.57
CA ALA A 140 9.33 -13.29 -0.79
C ALA A 140 9.49 -12.54 0.54
N LEU A 141 10.58 -12.84 1.27
CA LEU A 141 10.92 -12.15 2.52
C LEU A 141 11.10 -10.64 2.32
N SER A 142 11.77 -10.23 1.24
CA SER A 142 11.94 -8.81 0.89
C SER A 142 10.58 -8.14 0.64
N ALA A 143 9.67 -8.81 -0.07
CA ALA A 143 8.35 -8.28 -0.37
C ALA A 143 7.45 -8.18 0.88
N TYR A 144 7.45 -9.17 1.77
CA TYR A 144 6.74 -9.05 3.05
C TYR A 144 7.31 -7.96 3.95
N LYS A 145 8.64 -7.72 3.92
CA LYS A 145 9.24 -6.54 4.56
C LYS A 145 8.77 -5.23 3.93
N MET A 146 8.54 -5.19 2.62
CA MET A 146 7.94 -4.04 1.95
C MET A 146 6.48 -3.83 2.40
N ALA A 147 5.67 -4.89 2.46
CA ALA A 147 4.29 -4.80 2.93
C ALA A 147 4.21 -4.27 4.38
N LEU A 148 5.10 -4.75 5.27
CA LEU A 148 5.19 -4.28 6.66
C LEU A 148 5.73 -2.85 6.82
N LYS A 149 6.33 -2.24 5.79
CA LYS A 149 6.64 -0.79 5.82
C LYS A 149 5.37 0.05 5.64
N VAL A 150 4.43 -0.48 4.86
CA VAL A 150 3.12 0.14 4.56
C VAL A 150 2.20 -0.04 5.77
N ASP A 151 2.11 -1.26 6.30
CA ASP A 151 1.32 -1.60 7.48
C ASP A 151 2.14 -2.45 8.47
N PRO A 152 2.84 -1.80 9.43
CA PRO A 152 3.75 -2.50 10.34
C PRO A 152 3.10 -3.47 11.33
N ASN A 153 1.79 -3.32 11.56
CA ASN A 153 1.08 -4.02 12.63
C ASN A 153 0.21 -5.17 12.12
N ASP A 154 0.17 -5.42 10.81
CA ASP A 154 -0.62 -6.50 10.20
C ASP A 154 -0.06 -7.88 10.62
N PRO A 155 -0.81 -8.67 11.43
CA PRO A 155 -0.32 -9.96 11.92
C PRO A 155 -0.16 -11.00 10.80
N VAL A 156 -0.96 -10.91 9.74
CA VAL A 156 -0.92 -11.85 8.62
C VAL A 156 0.36 -11.63 7.81
N LEU A 157 0.77 -10.37 7.61
CA LEU A 157 2.08 -10.08 7.00
C LEU A 157 3.25 -10.55 7.87
N GLN A 158 3.14 -10.49 9.20
CA GLN A 158 4.17 -11.02 10.11
C GLN A 158 4.30 -12.54 10.01
N LEU A 159 3.16 -13.25 9.92
CA LEU A 159 3.11 -14.69 9.70
C LEU A 159 3.85 -15.07 8.42
N TRP A 160 3.49 -14.45 7.30
CA TRP A 160 4.09 -14.72 6.01
C TRP A 160 5.56 -14.30 5.91
N LYS A 161 5.95 -13.19 6.53
CA LYS A 161 7.37 -12.84 6.72
C LYS A 161 8.10 -13.97 7.46
N GLY A 162 7.49 -14.51 8.51
CA GLY A 162 8.03 -15.63 9.29
C GLY A 162 8.26 -16.89 8.43
N LEU A 163 7.25 -17.27 7.64
CA LEU A 163 7.32 -18.40 6.71
C LEU A 163 8.41 -18.22 5.66
N ALA A 164 8.44 -17.06 4.99
CA ALA A 164 9.43 -16.73 3.98
C ALA A 164 10.85 -16.73 4.58
N ALA A 165 11.03 -16.16 5.78
CA ALA A 165 12.30 -16.18 6.49
C ALA A 165 12.76 -17.60 6.85
N ASN A 166 11.85 -18.47 7.33
CA ASN A 166 12.18 -19.86 7.63
C ASN A 166 12.67 -20.60 6.38
N LYS A 167 11.94 -20.48 5.27
CA LYS A 167 12.33 -21.10 3.99
C LYS A 167 13.62 -20.50 3.41
N ALA A 168 13.88 -19.22 3.66
CA ALA A 168 15.15 -18.56 3.35
C ALA A 168 16.29 -18.87 4.35
N LYS A 169 16.11 -19.83 5.28
CA LYS A 169 17.08 -20.22 6.31
C LYS A 169 17.48 -19.09 7.27
N ASN A 170 16.61 -18.10 7.46
CA ASN A 170 16.77 -17.02 8.43
C ASN A 170 15.91 -17.28 9.67
N ALA A 171 16.42 -18.11 10.58
CA ALA A 171 15.70 -18.53 11.78
C ALA A 171 15.37 -17.36 12.73
N ALA A 172 16.23 -16.35 12.82
CA ALA A 172 16.02 -15.20 13.69
C ALA A 172 14.79 -14.39 13.22
N GLU A 173 14.72 -14.04 11.94
CA GLU A 173 13.56 -13.33 11.40
C GLU A 173 12.29 -14.19 11.38
N ALA A 174 12.44 -15.51 11.17
CA ALA A 174 11.33 -16.44 11.23
C ALA A 174 10.65 -16.43 12.61
N ASN A 175 11.45 -16.64 13.66
CA ASN A 175 10.98 -16.66 15.04
C ASN A 175 10.33 -15.33 15.45
N LEU A 176 10.92 -14.20 15.04
CA LEU A 176 10.32 -12.89 15.28
C LEU A 176 8.97 -12.74 14.55
N GLY A 177 8.87 -13.14 13.28
CA GLY A 177 7.61 -13.10 12.53
C GLY A 177 6.51 -13.94 13.18
N PHE A 178 6.81 -15.19 13.53
CA PHE A 178 5.86 -16.08 14.21
C PHE A 178 5.45 -15.55 15.59
N ALA A 179 6.40 -15.01 16.37
CA ALA A 179 6.09 -14.43 17.67
C ALA A 179 5.14 -13.23 17.56
N GLU A 180 5.36 -12.31 16.60
CA GLU A 180 4.46 -11.18 16.39
C GLU A 180 3.08 -11.62 15.88
N ALA A 181 3.02 -12.59 14.96
CA ALA A 181 1.76 -13.15 14.48
C ALA A 181 0.94 -13.79 15.61
N ASN A 182 1.55 -14.65 16.43
CA ASN A 182 0.87 -15.39 17.49
C ASN A 182 0.36 -14.49 18.64
N LYS A 183 0.89 -13.28 18.80
CA LYS A 183 0.33 -12.32 19.76
C LYS A 183 -1.11 -11.93 19.40
N LYS A 184 -1.45 -11.94 18.11
CA LYS A 184 -2.68 -11.36 17.56
C LYS A 184 -3.59 -12.37 16.88
N ILE A 185 -3.04 -13.31 16.10
CA ILE A 185 -3.83 -14.35 15.40
C ILE A 185 -4.25 -15.41 16.42
N LYS A 186 -5.51 -15.33 16.84
CA LYS A 186 -6.16 -16.16 17.86
C LYS A 186 -7.63 -16.33 17.48
N PRO A 187 -8.38 -17.28 18.07
CA PRO A 187 -9.81 -17.41 17.77
C PRO A 187 -10.53 -16.07 17.90
N GLY A 188 -11.36 -15.72 16.92
CA GLY A 188 -12.07 -14.44 16.86
C GLY A 188 -11.23 -13.22 16.43
N PHE A 189 -9.95 -13.36 16.06
CA PHE A 189 -9.20 -12.28 15.41
C PHE A 189 -9.85 -11.90 14.07
N GLU A 190 -10.00 -10.62 13.82
CA GLU A 190 -10.52 -10.07 12.57
C GLU A 190 -9.34 -9.60 11.68
N PRO A 191 -9.00 -10.34 10.61
CA PRO A 191 -7.93 -9.93 9.71
C PRO A 191 -8.33 -8.73 8.85
N ASP A 192 -7.33 -7.96 8.43
CA ASP A 192 -7.52 -6.96 7.38
C ASP A 192 -7.90 -7.65 6.06
N MET A 193 -8.92 -7.14 5.36
CA MET A 193 -9.45 -7.77 4.15
C MET A 193 -8.44 -7.87 2.99
N VAL A 194 -7.36 -7.07 3.00
CA VAL A 194 -6.27 -7.17 2.01
C VAL A 194 -5.43 -8.43 2.22
N THR A 195 -5.25 -8.87 3.47
CA THR A 195 -4.36 -9.99 3.82
C THR A 195 -5.12 -11.23 4.31
N ALA A 196 -6.40 -11.08 4.69
CA ALA A 196 -7.30 -12.16 5.06
C ALA A 196 -7.31 -13.34 4.06
N PRO A 197 -7.28 -13.13 2.73
CA PRO A 197 -7.33 -14.23 1.76
C PRO A 197 -6.19 -15.24 1.87
N VAL A 198 -5.03 -14.84 2.37
CA VAL A 198 -3.84 -15.70 2.49
C VAL A 198 -3.63 -16.19 3.94
N LEU A 199 -4.55 -15.90 4.86
CA LEU A 199 -4.38 -16.25 6.28
C LEU A 199 -4.49 -17.75 6.52
N ALA A 200 -5.54 -18.39 5.99
CA ALA A 200 -5.76 -19.83 6.20
C ALA A 200 -4.59 -20.67 5.66
N GLU A 201 -4.15 -20.39 4.43
CA GLU A 201 -2.97 -21.03 3.83
C GLU A 201 -1.70 -20.78 4.67
N GLY A 202 -1.45 -19.54 5.09
CA GLY A 202 -0.29 -19.22 5.93
C GLY A 202 -0.29 -20.00 7.26
N LEU A 203 -1.47 -20.20 7.88
CA LEU A 203 -1.61 -20.99 9.09
C LEU A 203 -1.36 -22.48 8.85
N LEU A 204 -1.73 -23.02 7.68
CA LEU A 204 -1.41 -24.39 7.31
C LEU A 204 0.11 -24.57 7.17
N PHE A 205 0.80 -23.70 6.44
CA PHE A 205 2.27 -23.76 6.35
C PHE A 205 2.96 -23.56 7.70
N TYR A 206 2.39 -22.74 8.58
CA TYR A 206 2.90 -22.59 9.93
C TYR A 206 2.69 -23.86 10.78
N SER A 207 1.57 -24.55 10.61
CA SER A 207 1.33 -25.85 11.24
C SER A 207 2.35 -26.90 10.80
N GLU A 208 2.73 -26.92 9.52
CA GLU A 208 3.76 -27.82 8.99
C GLU A 208 5.13 -27.52 9.60
N TYR A 209 5.47 -26.23 9.71
CA TYR A 209 6.68 -25.79 10.40
C TYR A 209 6.72 -26.29 11.85
N LEU A 210 5.63 -26.09 12.60
CA LEU A 210 5.52 -26.53 14.00
C LEU A 210 5.63 -28.06 14.11
N GLN A 211 5.01 -28.80 13.20
CA GLN A 211 5.09 -30.26 13.14
C GLN A 211 6.53 -30.73 12.93
N GLN A 212 7.27 -30.10 12.02
CA GLN A 212 8.69 -30.40 11.76
C GLN A 212 9.58 -30.10 12.97
N LYS A 213 9.16 -29.19 13.85
CA LYS A 213 9.83 -28.90 15.14
C LYS A 213 9.40 -29.81 16.28
N GLY A 214 8.50 -30.77 16.05
CA GLY A 214 7.95 -31.65 17.09
C GLY A 214 6.91 -30.98 17.99
N MET A 215 6.45 -29.78 17.63
CA MET A 215 5.47 -29.00 18.39
C MET A 215 4.04 -29.38 17.99
N THR A 216 3.69 -30.66 18.17
CA THR A 216 2.44 -31.25 17.64
C THR A 216 1.17 -30.57 18.14
N SER A 217 1.10 -30.18 19.42
CA SER A 217 -0.09 -29.49 19.95
C SER A 217 -0.29 -28.12 19.29
N ASP A 218 0.80 -27.36 19.14
CA ASP A 218 0.73 -26.04 18.50
C ASP A 218 0.42 -26.16 17.01
N ALA A 219 0.94 -27.19 16.34
CA ALA A 219 0.59 -27.49 14.96
C ALA A 219 -0.92 -27.75 14.80
N ASN A 220 -1.53 -28.52 15.71
CA ASN A 220 -2.97 -28.74 15.69
C ASN A 220 -3.76 -27.46 15.97
N ASN A 221 -3.30 -26.61 16.89
CA ASN A 221 -3.92 -25.31 17.13
C ASN A 221 -3.89 -24.43 15.87
N ALA A 222 -2.77 -24.39 15.17
CA ALA A 222 -2.65 -23.65 13.90
C ALA A 222 -3.57 -24.19 12.81
N ARG A 223 -3.76 -25.52 12.71
CA ARG A 223 -4.72 -26.14 11.77
C ARG A 223 -6.16 -25.75 12.10
N ASN A 224 -6.54 -25.80 13.37
CA ASN A 224 -7.88 -25.40 13.81
C ASN A 224 -8.17 -23.92 13.49
N LEU A 225 -7.17 -23.05 13.70
CA LEU A 225 -7.27 -21.64 13.28
C LEU A 225 -7.40 -21.52 11.76
N ALA A 226 -6.62 -22.28 10.99
CA ALA A 226 -6.74 -22.27 9.53
C ALA A 226 -8.17 -22.61 9.10
N ASP A 227 -8.79 -23.62 9.71
CA ASP A 227 -10.18 -24.01 9.44
C ASP A 227 -11.19 -22.89 9.77
N GLU A 228 -11.01 -22.20 10.90
CA GLU A 228 -11.84 -21.03 11.27
C GLU A 228 -11.74 -19.90 10.22
N TYR A 229 -10.54 -19.70 9.67
CA TYR A 229 -10.24 -18.62 8.74
C TYR A 229 -10.45 -18.95 7.26
N LYS A 230 -10.73 -20.21 6.89
CA LYS A 230 -11.09 -20.62 5.52
C LYS A 230 -12.24 -19.81 4.93
N LYS A 231 -13.10 -19.22 5.77
CA LYS A 231 -14.18 -18.32 5.32
C LYS A 231 -13.70 -17.10 4.52
N TYR A 232 -12.42 -16.74 4.62
CA TYR A 232 -11.78 -15.64 3.89
C TYR A 232 -11.02 -16.10 2.64
N ASP A 233 -10.90 -17.40 2.39
CA ASP A 233 -10.29 -17.96 1.19
C ASP A 233 -11.03 -17.45 -0.07
N PRO A 234 -10.33 -16.97 -1.11
CA PRO A 234 -10.95 -16.54 -2.36
C PRO A 234 -11.96 -17.53 -2.93
N GLU A 235 -11.66 -18.84 -2.90
CA GLU A 235 -12.53 -19.87 -3.46
C GLU A 235 -13.85 -19.99 -2.67
N GLU A 236 -13.75 -19.96 -1.34
CA GLU A 236 -14.91 -19.98 -0.44
C GLU A 236 -15.74 -18.69 -0.54
N LEU A 237 -15.08 -17.54 -0.70
CA LEU A 237 -15.74 -16.26 -0.92
C LEU A 237 -16.52 -16.25 -2.24
N ASP A 238 -15.93 -16.76 -3.33
CA ASP A 238 -16.59 -16.78 -4.63
C ASP A 238 -17.75 -17.77 -4.68
N LYS A 239 -17.61 -18.92 -4.01
CA LYS A 239 -18.71 -19.87 -3.80
C LYS A 239 -19.86 -19.22 -3.05
N LYS A 240 -19.60 -18.52 -1.93
CA LYS A 240 -20.65 -17.79 -1.17
C LYS A 240 -21.33 -16.71 -2.01
N LYS A 241 -20.58 -15.88 -2.75
CA LYS A 241 -21.15 -14.88 -3.65
C LYS A 241 -22.09 -15.51 -4.68
N LYS A 242 -21.71 -16.67 -5.24
CA LYS A 242 -22.54 -17.40 -6.19
C LYS A 242 -23.83 -17.91 -5.53
N GLU A 243 -23.74 -18.50 -4.34
CA GLU A 243 -24.90 -18.96 -3.57
C GLU A 243 -25.86 -17.82 -3.22
N GLU A 244 -25.34 -16.66 -2.80
CA GLU A 244 -26.14 -15.47 -2.52
C GLU A 244 -26.85 -14.92 -3.75
N ARG A 245 -26.16 -14.90 -4.91
CA ARG A 245 -26.79 -14.51 -6.19
C ARG A 245 -27.94 -15.44 -6.54
N LEU A 246 -27.72 -16.75 -6.44
CA LEU A 246 -28.76 -17.76 -6.70
C LEU A 246 -29.95 -17.62 -5.74
N LYS A 247 -29.69 -17.32 -4.46
CA LYS A 247 -30.76 -17.09 -3.47
C LYS A 247 -31.59 -15.86 -3.82
N LYS A 248 -30.94 -14.74 -4.17
CA LYS A 248 -31.62 -13.52 -4.62
C LYS A 248 -32.44 -13.74 -5.89
N GLU A 249 -31.94 -14.54 -6.83
CA GLU A 249 -32.66 -14.92 -8.05
C GLU A 249 -33.89 -15.78 -7.76
N LYS A 250 -33.77 -16.77 -6.86
CA LYS A 250 -34.91 -17.58 -6.40
C LYS A 250 -35.97 -16.74 -5.68
N GLU A 251 -35.56 -15.83 -4.80
CA GLU A 251 -36.47 -14.90 -4.12
C GLU A 251 -37.21 -14.00 -5.11
N LYS A 252 -36.51 -13.43 -6.09
CA LYS A 252 -37.13 -12.65 -7.17
C LYS A 252 -38.12 -13.49 -7.98
N THR A 253 -37.74 -14.70 -8.37
CA THR A 253 -38.60 -15.63 -9.11
C THR A 253 -39.86 -15.97 -8.32
N ASN A 254 -39.74 -16.23 -7.01
CA ASN A 254 -40.88 -16.51 -6.14
C ASN A 254 -41.83 -15.31 -6.00
N ILE A 255 -41.29 -14.08 -5.93
CA ILE A 255 -42.10 -12.85 -5.89
C ILE A 255 -42.86 -12.68 -7.20
N ILE A 256 -42.18 -12.88 -8.34
CA ILE A 256 -42.79 -12.79 -9.67
C ILE A 256 -43.92 -13.82 -9.80
N ASN A 257 -43.66 -15.09 -9.47
CA ASN A 257 -44.66 -16.16 -9.54
C ASN A 257 -45.88 -15.88 -8.65
N LYS A 258 -45.69 -15.35 -7.43
CA LYS A 258 -46.81 -14.96 -6.55
C LYS A 258 -47.67 -13.85 -7.17
N LYS A 259 -47.05 -12.87 -7.83
CA LYS A 259 -47.76 -11.77 -8.50
C LYS A 259 -48.53 -12.26 -9.74
N PHE A 260 -47.95 -13.15 -10.52
CA PHE A 260 -48.66 -13.76 -11.66
C PHE A 260 -49.85 -14.62 -11.23
N VAL A 261 -49.75 -15.34 -10.11
CA VAL A 261 -50.85 -16.16 -9.58
C VAL A 261 -51.98 -15.30 -8.99
N SER A 262 -51.68 -14.14 -8.38
CA SER A 262 -52.73 -13.22 -7.93
C SER A 262 -53.49 -12.60 -9.09
N ASP A 263 -52.77 -12.17 -10.13
CA ASP A 263 -53.38 -11.47 -11.28
C ASP A 263 -54.23 -12.42 -12.15
N ALA A 264 -54.02 -13.74 -12.05
CA ALA A 264 -54.79 -14.77 -12.77
C ALA A 264 -56.08 -15.22 -12.03
N ASN A 265 -56.22 -14.92 -10.73
CA ASN A 265 -57.40 -15.26 -9.93
C ASN A 265 -58.40 -14.09 -9.79
N ASP A 266 -58.05 -12.90 -10.33
CA ASP A 266 -58.88 -11.69 -10.33
C ASP A 266 -59.61 -11.47 -11.70
N GLN A 267 -59.67 -12.50 -12.57
CA GLN A 267 -60.46 -12.53 -13.82
C GLN A 267 -61.56 -13.59 -13.74
#